data_AF-A0A6L6JIC3-F1
#
_entry.id   AF-A0A6L6JIC3-F1
#
_cell.length_a   1.000
_cell.length_b   1.000
_cell.length_c   1.000
_cell.angle_alpha   90.00
_cell.angle_beta   90.00
_cell.angle_gamma   90.00
#
_symmetry.space_group_name_H-M   'P 1'
#
loop_
_entity.id
_entity.type
_entity.pdbx_description
1 polymer ?
#
loop_
_entity_poly.entity_id
_entity_poly.type
_entity_poly.pdbx_seq_one_letter_code
_entity_poly.pdbx_strand_id
1 'polypeptide(L)'
;MKQPENDGLSYFEARIARELAAVEDEIRKLEAEAVTLRRQLGKAKAERLGLQHATRKNSMNRVLTENSVLEQLRSTSPIATKVLFRNAKMSHPDLKETTFRTYLHRMKQRGLIKTARSAGQWELAQAAPAPSPWEEIISRAALKIKDM
;
A
#
# COMPACT_ATOMS: atom_id res chain seq x y z
N MET A 1 -34.88 10.20 54.00
CA MET A 1 -35.06 10.65 52.59
C MET A 1 -33.73 10.44 51.87
N LYS A 2 -33.75 9.71 50.75
CA LYS A 2 -32.55 9.18 50.06
C LYS A 2 -31.78 10.27 49.28
N GLN A 3 -30.48 10.03 49.16
CA GLN A 3 -29.41 10.92 48.69
C GLN A 3 -29.60 11.41 47.23
N PRO A 4 -29.43 12.72 46.95
CA PRO A 4 -29.50 13.29 45.59
C PRO A 4 -28.18 13.23 44.79
N GLU A 5 -27.10 12.72 45.36
CA GLU A 5 -25.75 12.84 44.77
C GLU A 5 -25.43 11.75 43.73
N ASN A 6 -26.19 10.66 43.71
CA ASN A 6 -25.94 9.51 42.83
C ASN A 6 -26.50 9.70 41.40
N ASP A 7 -27.50 10.56 41.22
CA ASP A 7 -28.13 10.80 39.90
C ASP A 7 -27.25 11.64 38.96
N GLY A 8 -26.42 12.54 39.50
CA GLY A 8 -25.54 13.40 38.70
C GLY A 8 -24.37 12.65 38.07
N LEU A 9 -23.79 11.69 38.80
CA LEU A 9 -22.75 10.78 38.29
C LEU A 9 -23.31 9.88 37.19
N SER A 10 -24.50 9.32 37.40
CA SER A 10 -25.19 8.48 36.40
C SER A 10 -25.49 9.24 35.10
N TYR A 11 -25.95 10.49 35.18
CA TYR A 11 -26.19 11.32 33.98
C TYR A 11 -24.90 11.67 33.24
N PHE A 12 -23.84 12.02 33.97
CA PHE A 12 -22.54 12.31 33.39
C PHE A 12 -21.94 11.08 32.69
N GLU A 13 -21.94 9.92 33.35
CA GLU A 13 -21.50 8.65 32.78
C GLU A 13 -22.31 8.27 31.53
N ALA A 14 -23.63 8.44 31.56
CA ALA A 14 -24.49 8.20 30.40
C ALA A 14 -24.24 9.18 29.23
N ARG A 15 -23.82 10.41 29.51
CA ARG A 15 -23.39 11.37 28.49
C ARG A 15 -22.06 10.94 27.87
N ILE A 16 -21.06 10.63 28.70
CA ILE A 16 -19.74 10.20 28.23
C ILE A 16 -19.83 8.89 27.44
N ALA A 17 -20.66 7.94 27.86
CA ALA A 17 -20.88 6.69 27.13
C ALA A 17 -21.48 6.94 25.73
N ARG A 18 -22.40 7.91 25.60
CA ARG A 18 -22.96 8.30 24.29
C ARG A 18 -21.94 9.00 23.41
N GLU A 19 -21.13 9.89 23.99
CA GLU A 19 -20.05 10.57 23.26
C GLU A 19 -19.01 9.56 22.77
N LEU A 20 -18.64 8.58 23.60
CA LEU A 20 -17.73 7.50 23.23
C LEU A 20 -18.29 6.65 22.08
N ALA A 21 -19.56 6.23 22.17
CA ALA A 21 -20.21 5.46 21.11
C ALA A 21 -20.24 6.21 19.77
N ALA A 22 -20.49 7.54 19.80
CA ALA A 22 -20.48 8.38 18.61
C ALA A 22 -19.08 8.46 17.98
N VAL A 23 -18.03 8.58 18.80
CA VAL A 23 -16.63 8.56 18.32
C VAL A 23 -16.28 7.20 17.71
N GLU A 24 -16.68 6.10 18.35
CA GLU A 24 -16.44 4.75 17.82
C GLU A 24 -17.15 4.48 16.48
N ASP A 25 -18.38 5.01 16.31
CA ASP A 25 -19.09 4.95 15.03
C ASP A 25 -18.34 5.72 13.93
N GLU A 26 -17.82 6.91 14.24
CA GLU A 26 -17.06 7.70 13.27
C GLU A 26 -15.73 7.04 12.91
N ILE A 27 -15.03 6.43 13.88
CA ILE A 27 -13.83 5.62 13.61
C ILE A 27 -14.17 4.50 12.62
N ARG A 28 -15.24 3.73 12.86
CA ARG A 28 -15.65 2.64 11.96
C ARG A 28 -15.94 3.13 10.54
N LYS A 29 -16.56 4.30 10.40
CA LYS A 29 -16.83 4.92 9.10
C LYS A 29 -15.54 5.33 8.39
N LEU A 30 -14.63 6.01 9.09
CA LEU A 30 -13.33 6.43 8.56
C LEU A 30 -12.47 5.22 8.16
N GLU A 31 -12.51 4.12 8.91
CA GLU A 31 -11.81 2.89 8.56
C GLU A 31 -12.36 2.27 7.27
N ALA A 32 -13.68 2.22 7.10
CA ALA A 32 -14.32 1.72 5.89
C ALA A 32 -13.98 2.60 4.67
N GLU A 33 -13.94 3.92 4.84
CA GLU A 33 -13.50 4.86 3.81
C GLU A 33 -12.03 4.65 3.46
N ALA A 34 -11.15 4.51 4.46
CA ALA A 34 -9.74 4.23 4.24
C ALA A 34 -9.51 2.93 3.46
N VAL A 35 -10.28 1.87 3.74
CA VAL A 35 -10.24 0.62 2.97
C VAL A 35 -10.65 0.86 1.51
N THR A 36 -11.71 1.65 1.29
CA THR A 36 -12.18 2.00 -0.05
C THR A 36 -11.14 2.79 -0.84
N LEU A 37 -10.53 3.80 -0.23
CA LEU A 37 -9.48 4.62 -0.83
C LEU A 37 -8.23 3.78 -1.15
N ARG A 38 -7.79 2.90 -0.24
CA ARG A 38 -6.68 1.97 -0.49
C ARG A 38 -6.95 1.08 -1.71
N ARG A 39 -8.20 0.61 -1.87
CA ARG A 39 -8.61 -0.20 -3.03
C ARG A 39 -8.56 0.60 -4.33
N GLN A 40 -9.07 1.83 -4.33
CA GLN A 40 -9.03 2.72 -5.49
C GLN A 40 -7.58 3.04 -5.89
N LEU A 41 -6.73 3.36 -4.91
CA LEU A 41 -5.30 3.60 -5.14
C LEU A 41 -4.59 2.37 -5.70
N GLY A 42 -4.91 1.18 -5.18
CA GLY A 42 -4.39 -0.08 -5.71
C GLY A 42 -4.79 -0.31 -7.18
N LYS A 43 -6.03 0.00 -7.55
CA LYS A 43 -6.51 -0.10 -8.93
C LYS A 43 -5.78 0.88 -9.85
N ALA A 44 -5.68 2.15 -9.46
CA ALA A 44 -4.98 3.18 -10.25
C ALA A 44 -3.49 2.86 -10.45
N LYS A 45 -2.81 2.35 -9.42
CA LYS A 45 -1.41 1.90 -9.53
C LYS A 45 -1.27 0.69 -10.47
N ALA A 46 -2.22 -0.25 -10.44
CA ALA A 46 -2.21 -1.43 -11.32
C ALA A 46 -2.43 -1.05 -12.79
N GLU A 47 -3.35 -0.13 -13.06
CA GLU A 47 -3.60 0.42 -14.39
C GLU A 47 -2.37 1.14 -14.94
N ARG A 48 -1.72 2.00 -14.14
CA ARG A 48 -0.50 2.72 -14.52
C ARG A 48 0.66 1.80 -14.90
N LEU A 49 0.76 0.62 -14.28
CA LEU A 49 1.85 -0.33 -14.50
C LEU A 49 1.55 -1.38 -15.58
N GLY A 50 0.42 -1.27 -16.29
CA GLY A 50 0.03 -2.22 -17.35
C GLY A 50 -0.31 -3.62 -16.84
N LEU A 51 -0.59 -3.78 -15.53
CA LEU A 51 -0.82 -5.08 -14.87
C LEU A 51 -2.29 -5.53 -14.95
N GLN A 52 -2.97 -5.25 -16.07
CA GLN A 52 -4.40 -5.47 -16.32
C GLN A 52 -4.87 -6.94 -16.13
N HIS A 53 -3.96 -7.92 -16.09
CA HIS A 53 -4.28 -9.35 -15.93
C HIS A 53 -4.54 -9.80 -14.47
N ALA A 54 -4.73 -8.87 -13.54
CA ALA A 54 -4.93 -9.13 -12.12
C ALA A 54 -6.43 -9.15 -11.73
N THR A 55 -7.24 -10.01 -12.34
CA THR A 55 -8.73 -9.94 -12.35
C THR A 55 -9.50 -10.60 -11.19
N ARG A 56 -8.90 -10.94 -10.04
CA ARG A 56 -9.68 -11.44 -8.87
C ARG A 56 -9.09 -10.97 -7.55
N LYS A 57 -9.93 -10.60 -6.58
CA LYS A 57 -9.68 -10.20 -5.17
C LYS A 57 -8.34 -10.65 -4.51
N ASN A 58 -7.84 -11.85 -4.81
CA ASN A 58 -6.48 -12.35 -4.45
C ASN A 58 -5.33 -11.64 -5.21
N SER A 59 -5.68 -10.70 -6.07
CA SER A 59 -4.81 -9.87 -6.87
C SER A 59 -4.56 -8.54 -6.20
N MET A 60 -5.51 -7.98 -5.43
CA MET A 60 -5.35 -6.63 -4.87
C MET A 60 -4.29 -6.60 -3.76
N ASN A 61 -4.43 -7.43 -2.72
CA ASN A 61 -3.43 -7.47 -1.63
C ASN A 61 -2.05 -7.88 -2.15
N ARG A 62 -2.02 -8.81 -3.12
CA ARG A 62 -0.79 -9.18 -3.81
C ARG A 62 -0.20 -8.00 -4.56
N VAL A 63 -0.97 -7.33 -5.40
CA VAL A 63 -0.52 -6.18 -6.20
C VAL A 63 -0.06 -5.04 -5.30
N LEU A 64 -0.77 -4.72 -4.21
CA LEU A 64 -0.35 -3.71 -3.23
C LEU A 64 0.99 -4.09 -2.59
N THR A 65 1.14 -5.35 -2.18
CA THR A 65 2.39 -5.87 -1.59
C THR A 65 3.54 -5.81 -2.60
N GLU A 66 3.34 -6.30 -3.82
CA GLU A 66 4.35 -6.30 -4.88
C GLU A 66 4.73 -4.88 -5.29
N ASN A 67 3.77 -3.95 -5.38
CA ASN A 67 4.04 -2.55 -5.66
C ASN A 67 4.81 -1.86 -4.52
N SER A 68 4.46 -2.12 -3.27
CA SER A 68 5.20 -1.61 -2.10
C SER A 68 6.67 -2.07 -2.17
N VAL A 69 6.92 -3.34 -2.50
CA VAL A 69 8.27 -3.87 -2.70
C VAL A 69 9.00 -3.13 -3.84
N LEU A 70 8.35 -2.97 -5.00
CA LEU A 70 8.96 -2.28 -6.15
C LEU A 70 9.26 -0.81 -5.85
N GLU A 71 8.33 -0.10 -5.21
CA GLU A 71 8.53 1.31 -4.82
C GLU A 71 9.73 1.42 -3.87
N GLN A 72 9.82 0.54 -2.86
CA GLN A 72 10.92 0.57 -1.92
C GLN A 72 12.27 0.28 -2.59
N LEU A 73 12.32 -0.73 -3.47
CA LEU A 73 13.53 -1.10 -4.21
C LEU A 73 13.96 -0.04 -5.24
N ARG A 74 13.03 0.79 -5.74
CA ARG A 74 13.35 1.96 -6.59
C ARG A 74 14.00 3.08 -5.80
N SER A 75 13.52 3.35 -4.59
CA SER A 75 14.05 4.43 -3.74
C SER A 75 15.38 4.06 -3.09
N THR A 76 15.55 2.80 -2.72
CA THR A 76 16.76 2.31 -2.05
C THR A 76 16.96 0.86 -2.44
N SER A 77 18.12 0.51 -2.97
CA SER A 77 18.49 -0.90 -3.19
C SER A 77 19.99 -1.07 -2.99
N PRO A 78 20.44 -2.23 -2.50
CA PRO A 78 19.67 -3.43 -2.13
C PRO A 78 18.97 -3.34 -0.76
N ILE A 79 17.86 -4.06 -0.58
CA ILE A 79 17.09 -4.10 0.69
C ILE A 79 16.88 -5.55 1.19
N ALA A 80 16.98 -5.71 2.51
CA ALA A 80 16.74 -6.96 3.21
C ALA A 80 15.26 -7.38 3.20
N THR A 81 15.01 -8.68 3.09
CA THR A 81 13.65 -9.27 3.15
C THR A 81 12.84 -8.80 4.35
N LYS A 82 13.46 -8.69 5.53
CA LYS A 82 12.81 -8.25 6.78
C LYS A 82 12.29 -6.81 6.69
N VAL A 83 13.02 -5.93 6.01
CA VAL A 83 12.64 -4.52 5.82
C VAL A 83 11.50 -4.40 4.82
N LEU A 84 11.61 -5.11 3.68
CA LEU A 84 10.55 -5.17 2.68
C LEU A 84 9.25 -5.74 3.29
N PHE A 85 9.35 -6.79 4.10
CA PHE A 85 8.20 -7.41 4.77
C PHE A 85 7.51 -6.44 5.74
N ARG A 86 8.30 -5.72 6.55
CA ARG A 86 7.76 -4.73 7.50
C ARG A 86 6.98 -3.64 6.77
N ASN A 87 7.51 -3.14 5.65
CA ASN A 87 6.80 -2.12 4.85
C ASN A 87 5.54 -2.71 4.20
N ALA A 88 5.64 -3.90 3.61
CA ALA A 88 4.49 -4.58 3.03
C ALA A 88 3.34 -4.75 4.04
N LYS A 89 3.64 -5.04 5.31
CA LYS A 89 2.65 -5.12 6.39
C LYS A 89 1.89 -3.82 6.65
N MET A 90 2.47 -2.65 6.36
CA MET A 90 1.78 -1.36 6.48
C MET A 90 0.62 -1.26 5.47
N SER A 91 0.76 -1.89 4.30
CA SER A 91 -0.28 -1.93 3.26
C SER A 91 -1.22 -3.14 3.38
N HIS A 92 -0.76 -4.24 4.00
CA HIS A 92 -1.50 -5.47 4.18
C HIS A 92 -1.19 -6.07 5.58
N PRO A 93 -1.90 -5.65 6.63
CA PRO A 93 -1.58 -6.01 8.02
C PRO A 93 -1.56 -7.53 8.29
N ASP A 94 -2.45 -8.27 7.64
CA ASP A 94 -2.62 -9.73 7.77
C ASP A 94 -1.63 -10.55 6.92
N LEU A 95 -0.67 -9.89 6.27
CA LEU A 95 0.32 -10.57 5.42
C LEU A 95 1.20 -11.52 6.24
N LYS A 96 1.12 -12.82 5.93
CA LYS A 96 2.01 -13.85 6.47
C LYS A 96 3.36 -13.83 5.77
N GLU A 97 4.43 -14.13 6.52
CA GLU A 97 5.80 -14.13 5.98
C GLU A 97 5.99 -15.18 4.87
N THR A 98 5.38 -16.36 5.00
CA THR A 98 5.40 -17.41 3.97
C THR A 98 4.75 -16.95 2.66
N THR A 99 3.63 -16.25 2.75
CA THR A 99 2.95 -15.62 1.61
C THR A 99 3.83 -14.54 0.98
N PHE A 100 4.48 -13.70 1.80
CA PHE A 100 5.39 -12.67 1.31
C PHE A 100 6.58 -13.24 0.54
N ARG A 101 7.23 -14.28 1.07
CA ARG A 101 8.32 -15.00 0.38
C ARG A 101 7.84 -15.59 -0.96
N THR A 102 6.60 -16.09 -1.00
CA THR A 102 5.98 -16.58 -2.23
C THR A 102 5.82 -15.47 -3.26
N TYR A 103 5.45 -14.26 -2.84
CA TYR A 103 5.37 -13.10 -3.73
C TYR A 103 6.74 -12.69 -4.26
N LEU A 104 7.77 -12.59 -3.41
CA LEU A 104 9.13 -12.29 -3.86
C LEU A 104 9.65 -13.32 -4.87
N HIS A 105 9.39 -14.60 -4.64
CA HIS A 105 9.74 -15.66 -5.58
C HIS A 105 9.07 -15.46 -6.95
N ARG A 106 7.76 -15.17 -6.96
CA ARG A 106 7.01 -14.90 -8.21
C ARG A 106 7.45 -13.61 -8.90
N MET A 107 7.81 -12.57 -8.15
CA MET A 107 8.38 -11.34 -8.70
C MET A 107 9.76 -11.60 -9.34
N LYS A 108 10.59 -12.44 -8.72
CA LYS A 108 11.87 -12.88 -9.27
C LYS A 108 11.69 -13.70 -10.55
N GLN A 109 10.77 -14.66 -10.56
CA GLN A 109 10.46 -15.46 -11.75
C GLN A 109 9.98 -14.61 -12.94
N ARG A 110 9.23 -13.53 -12.66
CA ARG A 110 8.82 -12.55 -13.68
C ARG A 110 9.92 -11.58 -14.10
N GLY A 111 11.11 -11.68 -13.53
CA GLY A 111 12.22 -10.77 -13.83
C GLY A 111 11.99 -9.33 -13.37
N LEU A 112 11.16 -9.09 -12.34
CA LEU A 112 10.94 -7.75 -11.78
C LEU A 112 12.03 -7.39 -10.75
N ILE A 113 12.46 -8.38 -9.99
CA ILE A 113 13.47 -8.25 -8.93
C ILE A 113 14.49 -9.38 -9.07
N LYS A 114 15.68 -9.18 -8.52
CA LYS A 114 16.69 -10.23 -8.39
C LYS A 114 17.24 -10.25 -6.98
N THR A 115 17.81 -11.40 -6.61
CA THR A 115 18.67 -11.48 -5.44
C THR A 115 19.91 -10.61 -5.70
N ALA A 116 20.22 -9.74 -4.76
CA ALA A 116 21.42 -8.90 -4.82
C ALA A 116 22.67 -9.74 -4.51
N ARG A 117 23.72 -9.12 -3.94
CA ARG A 117 24.98 -9.80 -3.61
C ARG A 117 24.84 -10.95 -2.60
N SER A 118 23.82 -10.96 -1.76
CA SER A 118 23.61 -12.00 -0.74
C SER A 118 22.18 -12.51 -0.68
N ALA A 119 22.03 -13.76 -0.24
CA ALA A 119 20.73 -14.38 -0.05
C ALA A 119 19.89 -13.58 0.95
N GLY A 120 18.64 -13.28 0.60
CA GLY A 120 17.72 -12.49 1.42
C GLY A 120 17.83 -10.97 1.23
N GLN A 121 18.75 -10.49 0.38
CA GLN A 121 18.80 -9.12 -0.12
C GLN A 121 18.25 -9.07 -1.55
N TRP A 122 17.47 -8.03 -1.83
CA TRP A 122 16.78 -7.86 -3.10
C TRP A 122 17.10 -6.52 -3.74
N GLU A 123 17.16 -6.51 -5.06
CA GLU A 123 17.31 -5.33 -5.90
C GLU A 123 16.44 -5.47 -7.15
N LEU A 124 16.23 -4.38 -7.88
CA LEU A 124 15.52 -4.45 -9.15
C LEU A 124 16.32 -5.27 -10.16
N ALA A 125 15.63 -6.11 -10.94
CA ALA A 125 16.27 -6.95 -11.96
C ALA A 125 16.81 -6.11 -13.13
N GLN A 126 16.17 -4.98 -13.42
CA GLN A 126 16.57 -4.02 -14.42
C GLN A 126 16.65 -2.64 -13.76
N ALA A 127 17.74 -1.89 -13.98
CA ALA A 127 17.70 -0.44 -13.80
C ALA A 127 16.50 0.06 -14.62
N ALA A 128 15.68 0.94 -14.02
CA ALA A 128 14.36 1.34 -14.52
C ALA A 128 14.27 1.29 -16.06
N PRO A 129 13.21 0.68 -16.64
CA PRO A 129 13.05 0.72 -18.09
C PRO A 129 13.20 2.17 -18.52
N ALA A 130 14.02 2.40 -19.55
CA ALA A 130 14.09 3.71 -20.21
C ALA A 130 12.66 4.23 -20.42
N PRO A 131 12.43 5.55 -20.28
CA PRO A 131 11.10 6.13 -20.41
C PRO A 131 10.40 5.52 -21.61
N SER A 132 9.12 5.20 -21.42
CA SER A 132 8.29 4.58 -22.45
C SER A 132 8.49 5.34 -23.78
N PRO A 133 8.49 4.67 -24.95
CA PRO A 133 8.59 5.37 -26.25
C PRO A 133 7.59 6.54 -26.38
N TRP A 134 6.45 6.44 -25.69
CA TRP A 134 5.45 7.50 -25.59
C TRP A 134 5.86 8.70 -24.71
N GLU A 135 6.67 8.50 -23.68
CA GLU A 135 7.28 9.56 -22.87
C GLU A 135 8.42 10.27 -23.61
N GLU A 136 9.16 9.56 -24.47
CA GLU A 136 10.20 10.16 -25.31
C GLU A 136 9.59 11.02 -26.44
N ILE A 137 8.47 10.59 -27.01
CA ILE A 137 7.69 11.38 -27.98
C ILE A 137 7.14 12.65 -27.33
N ILE A 138 6.59 12.56 -26.12
CA ILE A 138 6.07 13.73 -25.38
C ILE A 138 7.21 14.70 -25.02
N SER A 139 8.36 14.18 -24.60
CA SER A 139 9.53 15.01 -24.25
C SER A 139 10.13 15.73 -25.46
N ARG A 140 10.19 15.06 -26.62
CA ARG A 140 10.61 15.68 -27.89
C ARG A 140 9.60 16.71 -28.41
N ALA A 141 8.31 16.49 -28.19
CA ALA A 141 7.27 17.46 -28.54
C ALA A 141 7.33 18.71 -27.63
N ALA A 142 7.61 18.54 -26.34
CA ALA A 142 7.73 19.66 -25.39
C ALA A 142 8.96 20.55 -25.66
N LEU A 143 10.07 19.98 -26.16
CA LEU A 143 11.25 20.74 -26.58
C LEU A 143 11.00 21.58 -27.83
N LYS A 144 10.17 21.09 -28.78
CA LYS A 144 9.89 21.78 -30.05
C LYS A 144 8.97 22.99 -29.91
N ILE A 145 8.28 23.13 -28.77
CA ILE A 145 7.40 24.26 -28.45
C ILE A 145 8.19 25.41 -27.78
N LYS A 146 9.41 25.13 -27.29
CA LYS A 146 10.23 26.13 -26.58
C LYS A 146 11.19 26.91 -27.49
N ASP A 147 11.41 26.43 -28.72
CA ASP A 147 12.26 27.03 -29.75
C ASP A 147 11.44 27.74 -30.86
N MET A 148 10.16 28.02 -30.62
CA MET A 148 9.29 28.90 -31.43
C MET A 148 8.87 30.10 -30.59
#